data_AF-R4UE41-F1
#
_entry.id   AF-R4UE41-F1
#
_cell.length_a   1.000
_cell.length_b   1.000
_cell.length_c   1.000
_cell.angle_alpha   90.00
_cell.angle_beta   90.00
_cell.angle_gamma   90.00
#
_symmetry.space_group_name_H-M   'P 1'
#
loop_
_entity.id
_entity.type
_entity.pdbx_description
1 polymer ?
#
loop_
_entity_poly.entity_id
_entity_poly.type
_entity_poly.pdbx_seq_one_letter_code
_entity_poly.pdbx_strand_id
1 'polypeptide(L)'
;MIEKNSNCGVTFKPIFEIAIIALLSSFTFVLNLVFRFIPGFNFLPFMVIITTIVFRYNIALGVINISSILQFLLESAVIEMVFIMLLYNLYGILIFILRKYLIRWWWILIILMPILILGMRLTNYLVWLLIHNLATANALFIQNTLKDDILFTLYLILPFTLYPLFWRVLMLYQNKWPFLFNKFFLNAKKVNLYQRKKNHKNILQQKGTRYEE
;
A
#
# COMPACT_ATOMS: atom_id res chain seq x y z
N MET A 1 -20.96 -4.95 43.81
CA MET A 1 -19.68 -4.50 43.26
C MET A 1 -19.32 -5.41 42.11
N ILE A 2 -19.47 -4.94 40.86
CA ILE A 2 -19.09 -5.73 39.68
C ILE A 2 -17.68 -5.27 39.31
N GLU A 3 -16.69 -6.12 39.56
CA GLU A 3 -15.33 -5.93 39.05
C GLU A 3 -15.38 -5.79 37.54
N LYS A 4 -15.11 -4.57 37.09
CA LYS A 4 -14.99 -4.24 35.68
C LYS A 4 -13.68 -4.84 35.22
N ASN A 5 -13.78 -6.02 34.61
CA ASN A 5 -12.69 -6.83 34.08
C ASN A 5 -11.88 -6.02 33.03
N SER A 6 -10.91 -5.25 33.51
CA SER A 6 -10.12 -4.28 32.74
C SER A 6 -9.12 -4.94 31.77
N ASN A 7 -8.90 -6.25 31.91
CA ASN A 7 -7.99 -7.02 31.07
C ASN A 7 -8.55 -7.37 29.68
N CYS A 8 -9.87 -7.40 29.50
CA CYS A 8 -10.47 -7.77 28.21
C CYS A 8 -10.16 -6.74 27.09
N GLY A 9 -10.04 -5.45 27.44
CA GLY A 9 -9.69 -4.39 26.49
C GLY A 9 -8.21 -4.35 26.08
N VAL A 10 -7.33 -5.01 26.84
CA VAL A 10 -5.87 -5.01 26.60
C VAL A 10 -5.49 -6.15 25.65
N THR A 11 -6.05 -7.35 25.81
CA THR A 11 -5.83 -8.50 24.92
C THR A 11 -6.63 -8.43 23.62
N PHE A 12 -7.80 -7.76 23.61
CA PHE A 12 -8.59 -7.61 22.39
C PHE A 12 -7.85 -6.83 21.28
N LYS A 13 -7.11 -5.77 21.64
CA LYS A 13 -6.37 -4.94 20.67
C LYS A 13 -5.32 -5.72 19.86
N PRO A 14 -4.35 -6.44 20.48
CA PRO A 14 -3.34 -7.18 19.73
C PRO A 14 -3.94 -8.32 18.90
N ILE A 15 -4.96 -9.03 19.42
CA ILE A 15 -5.65 -10.07 18.65
C ILE A 15 -6.30 -9.47 17.40
N PHE A 16 -6.96 -8.32 17.54
CA PHE A 16 -7.58 -7.64 16.41
C PHE A 16 -6.55 -7.09 15.42
N GLU A 17 -5.41 -6.57 15.88
CA GLU A 17 -4.31 -6.16 15.01
C GLU A 17 -3.77 -7.34 14.19
N ILE A 18 -3.54 -8.50 14.81
CA ILE A 18 -3.12 -9.73 14.13
C ILE A 18 -4.16 -10.17 13.09
N ALA A 19 -5.46 -10.12 13.44
CA ALA A 19 -6.53 -10.48 12.51
C ALA A 19 -6.55 -9.56 11.28
N ILE A 20 -6.33 -8.24 11.46
CA ILE A 20 -6.23 -7.28 10.35
C ILE A 20 -4.99 -7.56 9.50
N ILE A 21 -3.85 -7.85 10.12
CA ILE A 21 -2.63 -8.21 9.38
C ILE A 21 -2.88 -9.46 8.52
N ALA A 22 -3.45 -10.51 9.11
CA ALA A 22 -3.76 -11.75 8.40
C ALA A 22 -4.74 -11.52 7.24
N LEU A 23 -5.80 -10.74 7.47
CA LEU A 23 -6.80 -10.41 6.45
C LEU A 23 -6.20 -9.61 5.29
N LEU A 24 -5.41 -8.57 5.57
CA LEU A 24 -4.80 -7.76 4.52
C LEU A 24 -3.72 -8.54 3.76
N SER A 25 -2.96 -9.38 4.45
CA SER A 25 -1.91 -10.19 3.81
C SER A 25 -2.50 -11.29 2.93
N SER A 26 -3.55 -11.98 3.39
CA SER A 26 -4.25 -12.99 2.58
C SER A 26 -4.96 -12.35 1.39
N PHE A 27 -5.60 -11.19 1.58
CA PHE A 27 -6.19 -10.42 0.49
C PHE A 27 -5.15 -10.03 -0.58
N THR A 28 -3.97 -9.56 -0.15
CA THR A 28 -2.85 -9.24 -1.06
C THR A 28 -2.40 -10.48 -1.84
N PHE A 29 -2.26 -11.61 -1.16
CA PHE A 29 -1.85 -12.88 -1.77
C PHE A 29 -2.88 -13.39 -2.79
N VAL A 30 -4.17 -13.33 -2.46
CA VAL A 30 -5.25 -13.71 -3.40
C VAL A 30 -5.26 -12.80 -4.62
N LEU A 31 -5.08 -11.48 -4.46
CA LEU A 31 -4.96 -10.58 -5.60
C LEU A 31 -3.76 -10.93 -6.49
N ASN A 32 -2.61 -11.27 -5.89
CA ASN A 32 -1.45 -11.75 -6.66
C ASN A 32 -1.75 -13.04 -7.43
N LEU A 33 -2.50 -13.98 -6.85
CA LEU A 33 -2.93 -15.19 -7.54
C LEU A 33 -3.85 -14.88 -8.73
N VAL A 34 -4.83 -13.98 -8.54
CA VAL A 34 -5.77 -13.57 -9.60
C VAL A 34 -5.03 -12.91 -10.77
N PHE A 35 -4.05 -12.05 -10.47
CA PHE A 35 -3.28 -11.35 -11.50
C PHE A 35 -2.01 -12.10 -11.95
N ARG A 36 -1.82 -13.36 -11.56
CA ARG A 36 -0.62 -14.15 -11.90
C ARG A 36 -0.44 -14.33 -13.42
N PHE A 37 -1.52 -14.25 -14.18
CA PHE A 37 -1.49 -14.34 -15.65
C PHE A 37 -0.84 -13.11 -16.31
N ILE A 38 -0.68 -11.99 -15.60
CA ILE A 38 0.05 -10.82 -16.07
C ILE A 38 1.52 -10.99 -15.64
N PRO A 39 2.46 -11.25 -16.58
CA PRO A 39 3.82 -11.61 -16.22
C PRO A 39 4.50 -10.52 -15.38
N GLY A 40 4.96 -10.88 -14.18
CA GLY A 40 5.69 -10.00 -13.27
C GLY A 40 4.86 -8.92 -12.57
N PHE A 41 3.54 -8.91 -12.75
CA PHE A 41 2.69 -8.00 -11.99
C PHE A 41 2.54 -8.48 -10.55
N ASN A 42 2.64 -7.53 -9.61
CA ASN A 42 2.58 -7.81 -8.18
C ASN A 42 1.76 -6.72 -7.49
N PHE A 43 0.76 -7.11 -6.71
CA PHE A 43 -0.09 -6.18 -5.97
C PHE A 43 0.54 -5.73 -4.64
N LEU A 44 1.58 -6.43 -4.18
CA LEU A 44 2.24 -6.13 -2.91
C LEU A 44 2.78 -4.71 -2.80
N PRO A 45 3.51 -4.12 -3.77
CA PRO A 45 3.99 -2.74 -3.67
C PRO A 45 2.88 -1.75 -3.31
N PHE A 46 1.67 -1.96 -3.84
CA PHE A 46 0.51 -1.13 -3.54
C PHE A 46 0.03 -1.30 -2.12
N MET A 47 -0.06 -2.54 -1.68
CA MET A 47 -0.47 -2.86 -0.32
C MET A 47 0.56 -2.36 0.70
N VAL A 48 1.86 -2.43 0.42
CA VAL A 48 2.92 -1.83 1.24
C VAL A 48 2.69 -0.33 1.39
N ILE A 49 2.48 0.40 0.29
CA ILE A 49 2.23 1.84 0.31
C ILE A 49 0.99 2.18 1.14
N ILE A 50 -0.15 1.59 0.81
CA ILE A 50 -1.44 1.94 1.45
C ILE A 50 -1.41 1.62 2.93
N THR A 51 -0.95 0.42 3.28
CA THR A 51 -0.96 0.01 4.69
C THR A 51 -0.04 0.87 5.53
N THR A 52 1.14 1.24 5.01
CA THR A 52 2.09 2.13 5.69
C THR A 52 1.54 3.55 5.86
N ILE A 53 0.79 4.05 4.87
CA ILE A 53 0.19 5.39 4.94
C ILE A 53 -0.96 5.46 5.94
N VAL A 54 -1.76 4.41 6.06
CA VAL A 54 -3.05 4.47 6.77
C VAL A 54 -2.97 3.87 8.18
N PHE A 55 -2.31 2.73 8.34
CA PHE A 55 -2.29 2.00 9.60
C PHE A 55 -1.12 2.45 10.50
N ARG A 56 -1.13 1.94 11.74
CA ARG A 56 0.02 2.03 12.65
C ARG A 56 1.19 1.21 12.14
N TYR A 57 2.38 1.57 12.60
CA TYR A 57 3.64 0.94 12.21
C TYR A 57 3.64 -0.58 12.37
N ASN A 58 3.18 -1.08 13.53
CA ASN A 58 3.16 -2.51 13.83
C ASN A 58 2.30 -3.30 12.82
N ILE A 59 1.14 -2.76 12.45
CA ILE A 59 0.25 -3.38 11.48
C ILE A 59 0.87 -3.32 10.08
N ALA A 60 1.39 -2.16 9.67
CA ALA A 60 2.01 -2.00 8.37
C ALA A 60 3.21 -2.95 8.17
N LEU A 61 4.13 -3.01 9.13
CA LEU A 61 5.25 -3.96 9.09
C LEU A 61 4.78 -5.41 9.09
N GLY A 62 3.77 -5.73 9.92
CA GLY A 62 3.18 -7.06 9.94
C GLY A 62 2.67 -7.47 8.55
N VAL A 63 1.95 -6.57 7.87
CA VAL A 63 1.45 -6.82 6.52
C VAL A 63 2.60 -6.96 5.52
N ILE A 64 3.60 -6.07 5.56
CA ILE A 64 4.75 -6.13 4.65
C ILE A 64 5.46 -7.48 4.77
N ASN A 65 5.79 -7.90 5.99
CA ASN A 65 6.55 -9.11 6.24
C ASN A 65 5.75 -10.36 5.92
N ILE A 66 4.51 -10.49 6.42
CA ILE A 66 3.69 -11.68 6.16
C ILE A 66 3.35 -11.78 4.68
N SER A 67 3.01 -10.67 4.02
CA SER A 67 2.74 -10.70 2.58
C SER A 67 3.98 -11.06 1.77
N SER A 68 5.16 -10.55 2.14
CA SER A 68 6.42 -10.92 1.47
C SER A 68 6.73 -12.41 1.65
N ILE A 69 6.59 -12.94 2.87
CA ILE A 69 6.79 -14.38 3.15
C ILE A 69 5.81 -15.23 2.35
N LEU A 70 4.54 -14.85 2.29
CA LEU A 70 3.54 -15.57 1.49
C LEU A 70 3.91 -15.63 0.00
N GLN A 71 4.63 -14.62 -0.53
CA GLN A 71 5.07 -14.68 -1.93
C GLN A 71 6.12 -15.75 -2.21
N PHE A 72 6.87 -16.21 -1.21
CA PHE A 72 7.81 -17.33 -1.40
C PHE A 72 7.09 -18.60 -1.88
N LEU A 73 5.78 -18.72 -1.66
CA LEU A 73 4.96 -19.82 -2.18
C LEU A 73 4.71 -19.73 -3.70
N LEU A 74 4.97 -18.58 -4.33
CA LEU A 74 4.67 -18.32 -5.74
C LEU A 74 5.90 -18.32 -6.65
N GLU A 75 7.09 -18.03 -6.11
CA GLU A 75 8.33 -17.94 -6.88
C GLU A 75 9.27 -19.12 -6.64
N SER A 76 10.13 -19.37 -7.64
CA SER A 76 11.10 -20.46 -7.63
C SER A 76 12.46 -20.09 -7.03
N ALA A 77 12.81 -18.81 -6.97
CA ALA A 77 14.16 -18.35 -6.60
C ALA A 77 14.19 -17.69 -5.21
N VAL A 78 14.63 -18.44 -4.20
CA VAL A 78 14.64 -17.98 -2.79
C VAL A 78 15.55 -16.77 -2.57
N ILE A 79 16.68 -16.68 -3.28
CA ILE A 79 17.66 -15.59 -3.10
C ILE A 79 17.08 -14.24 -3.54
N GLU A 80 16.47 -14.18 -4.72
CA GLU A 80 15.82 -12.96 -5.25
C GLU A 80 14.75 -12.45 -4.27
N MET A 81 13.98 -13.37 -3.68
CA MET A 81 12.93 -13.04 -2.71
C MET A 81 13.44 -12.41 -1.42
N VAL A 82 14.59 -12.83 -0.90
CA VAL A 82 15.18 -12.21 0.29
C VAL A 82 15.53 -10.75 0.01
N PHE A 83 16.13 -10.46 -1.14
CA PHE A 83 16.45 -9.08 -1.54
C PHE A 83 15.18 -8.24 -1.77
N ILE A 84 14.16 -8.82 -2.40
CA ILE A 84 12.86 -8.15 -2.60
C ILE A 84 12.18 -7.85 -1.25
N MET A 85 12.21 -8.78 -0.29
CA MET A 85 11.66 -8.56 1.06
C MET A 85 12.37 -7.43 1.80
N LEU A 86 13.71 -7.37 1.71
CA LEU A 86 14.51 -6.28 2.28
C LEU A 86 14.15 -4.94 1.62
N LEU A 87 13.99 -4.93 0.30
CA LEU A 87 13.60 -3.76 -0.47
C LEU A 87 12.23 -3.25 -0.03
N TYR A 88 11.22 -4.11 0.12
CA TYR A 88 9.89 -3.70 0.58
C TYR A 88 9.89 -3.16 2.01
N ASN A 89 10.70 -3.72 2.90
CA ASN A 89 10.86 -3.18 4.24
C ASN A 89 11.51 -1.79 4.22
N LEU A 90 12.56 -1.60 3.41
CA LEU A 90 13.21 -0.30 3.23
C LEU A 90 12.20 0.73 2.70
N TYR A 91 11.40 0.37 1.70
CA TYR A 91 10.35 1.23 1.18
C TYR A 91 9.26 1.52 2.21
N GLY A 92 8.84 0.53 2.99
CA GLY A 92 7.92 0.71 4.12
C GLY A 92 8.45 1.76 5.09
N ILE A 93 9.74 1.72 5.44
CA ILE A 93 10.38 2.71 6.32
C ILE A 93 10.39 4.10 5.66
N LEU A 94 10.78 4.21 4.39
CA LEU A 94 10.78 5.49 3.65
C LEU A 94 9.38 6.11 3.61
N ILE A 95 8.37 5.33 3.26
CA ILE A 95 6.97 5.75 3.19
C ILE A 95 6.47 6.14 4.59
N PHE A 96 6.88 5.41 5.63
CA PHE A 96 6.51 5.71 7.00
C PHE A 96 7.00 7.09 7.45
N ILE A 97 8.22 7.47 7.06
CA ILE A 97 8.79 8.80 7.33
C ILE A 97 8.00 9.87 6.53
N LEU A 98 7.69 9.58 5.27
CA LEU A 98 7.02 10.53 4.37
C LEU A 98 5.50 10.60 4.52
N ARG A 99 4.87 9.70 5.30
CA ARG A 99 3.41 9.51 5.36
C ARG A 99 2.61 10.80 5.61
N LYS A 100 3.12 11.72 6.43
CA LYS A 100 2.47 13.02 6.70
C LYS A 100 2.25 13.81 5.42
N TYR A 101 3.26 13.81 4.54
CA TYR A 101 3.21 14.50 3.25
C TYR A 101 2.37 13.71 2.25
N LEU A 102 2.52 12.39 2.21
CA LEU A 102 1.78 11.52 1.29
C LEU A 102 0.26 11.56 1.51
N ILE A 103 -0.20 11.70 2.76
CA ILE A 103 -1.63 11.87 3.06
C ILE A 103 -2.17 13.19 2.50
N ARG A 104 -1.38 14.27 2.61
CA ARG A 104 -1.78 15.60 2.11
C ARG A 104 -1.72 15.68 0.59
N TRP A 105 -0.70 15.06 0.00
CA TRP A 105 -0.36 15.12 -1.42
C TRP A 105 -0.43 13.72 -2.02
N TRP A 106 -1.61 13.10 -1.94
CA TRP A 106 -1.82 11.72 -2.36
C TRP A 106 -1.44 11.43 -3.82
N TRP A 107 -1.49 12.45 -4.70
CA TRP A 107 -1.10 12.31 -6.10
C TRP A 107 0.39 11.95 -6.26
N ILE A 108 1.25 12.22 -5.26
CA ILE A 108 2.66 11.80 -5.26
C ILE A 108 2.79 10.27 -5.37
N LEU A 109 1.76 9.52 -4.96
CA LEU A 109 1.74 8.06 -5.09
C LEU A 109 1.82 7.58 -6.53
N ILE A 110 1.34 8.39 -7.49
CA ILE A 110 1.42 8.09 -8.93
C ILE A 110 2.88 8.06 -9.39
N ILE A 111 3.75 8.85 -8.76
CA ILE A 111 5.19 8.91 -9.07
C ILE A 111 5.96 7.90 -8.22
N LEU A 112 5.57 7.72 -6.96
CA LEU A 112 6.22 6.80 -6.03
C LEU A 112 6.13 5.35 -6.50
N MET A 113 4.99 4.96 -7.08
CA MET A 113 4.72 3.61 -7.56
C MET A 113 5.68 3.16 -8.68
N PRO A 114 5.85 3.91 -9.77
CA PRO A 114 6.82 3.56 -10.79
C PRO A 114 8.26 3.54 -10.28
N ILE A 115 8.62 4.44 -9.36
CA ILE A 115 9.96 4.45 -8.73
C ILE A 115 10.24 3.14 -7.97
N LEU A 116 9.23 2.59 -7.29
CA LEU A 116 9.34 1.30 -6.60
C LEU A 116 9.72 0.16 -7.57
N ILE A 117 9.14 0.15 -8.76
CA ILE A 117 9.41 -0.88 -9.77
C ILE A 117 10.79 -0.72 -10.37
N LEU A 118 11.21 0.51 -10.65
CA LEU A 118 12.57 0.78 -11.09
C LEU A 118 13.58 0.31 -10.03
N GLY A 119 13.26 0.49 -8.75
CA GLY A 119 14.02 -0.09 -7.64
C GLY A 119 14.06 -1.62 -7.68
N MET A 120 12.90 -2.28 -7.83
CA MET A 120 12.84 -3.74 -7.97
C MET A 120 13.65 -4.25 -9.18
N ARG A 121 13.56 -3.57 -10.32
CA ARG A 121 14.34 -3.87 -11.52
C ARG A 121 15.83 -3.75 -11.27
N LEU A 122 16.25 -2.68 -10.59
CA LEU A 122 17.65 -2.49 -10.20
C LEU A 122 18.12 -3.59 -9.25
N THR A 123 17.31 -3.96 -8.26
CA THR A 123 17.62 -5.05 -7.33
C THR A 123 17.76 -6.39 -8.06
N ASN A 124 16.86 -6.73 -8.96
CA ASN A 124 16.94 -7.96 -9.76
C ASN A 124 18.21 -7.98 -10.62
N TYR A 125 18.55 -6.86 -11.26
CA TYR A 125 19.78 -6.74 -12.03
C TYR A 125 21.04 -6.94 -11.17
N LEU A 126 21.09 -6.36 -9.97
CA LEU A 126 22.19 -6.57 -9.03
C LEU A 126 22.29 -8.03 -8.58
N VAL A 127 21.17 -8.72 -8.37
CA VAL A 127 21.15 -10.15 -8.06
C VAL A 127 21.66 -10.97 -9.24
N TRP A 128 21.27 -10.65 -10.47
CA TRP A 128 21.78 -11.34 -11.66
C TRP A 128 23.28 -11.14 -11.85
N LEU A 129 23.82 -9.95 -11.56
CA LEU A 129 25.26 -9.70 -11.56
C LEU A 129 26.01 -10.48 -10.47
N LEU A 130 25.35 -10.78 -9.36
CA LEU A 130 25.94 -11.54 -8.26
C LEU A 130 25.99 -13.05 -8.56
N ILE A 131 24.97 -13.56 -9.25
CA ILE A 131 24.82 -14.99 -9.56
C ILE A 131 25.44 -15.37 -10.91
N HIS A 132 25.39 -14.48 -11.89
CA HIS A 132 25.81 -14.74 -13.26
C HIS A 132 26.90 -13.76 -13.74
N ASN A 133 27.46 -14.00 -14.94
CA ASN A 133 28.43 -13.10 -15.54
C ASN A 133 27.76 -11.83 -16.12
N LEU A 134 28.56 -10.78 -16.36
CA LEU A 134 28.06 -9.50 -16.85
C LEU A 134 27.24 -9.62 -18.16
N ALA A 135 27.68 -10.48 -19.08
CA ALA A 135 27.01 -10.66 -20.37
C ALA A 135 25.60 -11.25 -20.22
N THR A 136 25.45 -12.27 -19.38
CA THR A 136 24.14 -12.90 -19.11
C THR A 136 23.22 -12.00 -18.30
N ALA A 137 23.74 -11.28 -17.31
CA ALA A 137 22.97 -10.30 -16.55
C ALA A 137 22.41 -9.18 -17.45
N ASN A 138 23.23 -8.67 -18.38
CA ASN A 138 22.78 -7.67 -19.36
C ASN A 138 21.73 -8.24 -20.33
N ALA A 139 21.91 -9.48 -20.79
CA ALA A 139 20.94 -10.14 -21.65
C ALA A 139 19.57 -10.29 -20.95
N LEU A 140 19.55 -10.73 -19.69
CA LEU A 140 18.35 -10.83 -18.87
C LEU A 140 17.69 -9.46 -18.62
N PHE A 141 18.49 -8.42 -18.41
CA PHE A 141 18.00 -7.06 -18.25
C PHE A 141 17.33 -6.51 -19.51
N ILE A 142 17.94 -6.71 -20.68
CA ILE A 142 17.39 -6.27 -21.95
C ILE A 142 16.12 -7.06 -22.27
N GLN A 143 16.15 -8.39 -22.09
CA GLN A 143 15.00 -9.28 -22.35
C GLN A 143 13.76 -8.86 -21.55
N ASN A 144 13.93 -8.41 -20.30
CA ASN A 144 12.82 -8.01 -19.44
C ASN A 144 12.35 -6.56 -19.65
N THR A 145 13.01 -5.76 -20.49
CA THR A 145 12.71 -4.32 -20.62
C THR A 145 11.27 -4.06 -21.07
N LEU A 146 10.77 -4.77 -22.09
CA LEU A 146 9.41 -4.57 -22.59
C LEU A 146 8.34 -4.95 -21.56
N LYS A 147 8.61 -6.01 -20.78
CA LYS A 147 7.78 -6.41 -19.64
C LYS A 147 7.78 -5.32 -18.57
N ASP A 148 8.94 -4.76 -18.27
CA ASP A 148 9.07 -3.69 -17.27
C ASP A 148 8.34 -2.41 -17.66
N ASP A 149 8.29 -2.05 -18.95
CA ASP A 149 7.54 -0.88 -19.45
C ASP A 149 6.02 -1.07 -19.30
N ILE A 150 5.51 -2.28 -19.55
CA ILE A 150 4.11 -2.65 -19.31
C ILE A 150 3.80 -2.52 -17.81
N LEU A 151 4.67 -3.08 -16.96
CA LEU A 151 4.51 -2.99 -15.51
C LEU A 151 4.52 -1.52 -15.07
N PHE A 152 5.52 -0.73 -15.47
CA PHE A 152 5.62 0.69 -15.17
C PHE A 152 4.29 1.42 -15.44
N THR A 153 3.69 1.18 -16.60
CA THR A 153 2.39 1.76 -16.99
C THR A 153 1.25 1.29 -16.08
N LEU A 154 1.15 -0.01 -15.81
CA LEU A 154 0.11 -0.57 -14.94
C LEU A 154 0.16 0.04 -13.53
N TYR A 155 1.35 0.16 -12.95
CA TYR A 155 1.51 0.72 -11.62
C TYR A 155 1.42 2.25 -11.58
N LEU A 156 1.44 2.94 -12.73
CA LEU A 156 1.05 4.35 -12.80
C LEU A 156 -0.47 4.51 -12.69
N ILE A 157 -1.23 3.62 -13.35
CA ILE A 157 -2.70 3.62 -13.36
C ILE A 157 -3.30 3.11 -12.03
N LEU A 158 -2.65 2.12 -11.41
CA LEU A 158 -3.13 1.45 -10.21
C LEU A 158 -3.38 2.39 -9.01
N PRO A 159 -2.44 3.28 -8.60
CA PRO A 159 -2.69 4.23 -7.52
C PRO A 159 -3.76 5.26 -7.89
N PHE A 160 -3.86 5.67 -9.16
CA PHE A 160 -4.90 6.61 -9.60
C PHE A 160 -6.30 6.02 -9.44
N THR A 161 -6.48 4.73 -9.76
CA THR A 161 -7.78 4.05 -9.73
C THR A 161 -8.15 3.52 -8.35
N LEU A 162 -7.23 2.83 -7.67
CA LEU A 162 -7.53 2.09 -6.45
C LEU A 162 -7.36 2.92 -5.18
N TYR A 163 -6.41 3.86 -5.13
CA TYR A 163 -6.17 4.63 -3.91
C TYR A 163 -7.43 5.40 -3.42
N PRO A 164 -8.20 6.09 -4.29
CA PRO A 164 -9.43 6.77 -3.84
C PRO A 164 -10.48 5.82 -3.27
N LEU A 165 -10.57 4.59 -3.80
CA LEU A 165 -11.50 3.57 -3.33
C LEU A 165 -11.10 3.08 -1.94
N PHE A 166 -9.83 2.70 -1.76
CA PHE A 166 -9.28 2.31 -0.46
C PHE A 166 -9.42 3.42 0.58
N TRP A 167 -9.12 4.66 0.20
CA TRP A 167 -9.25 5.81 1.09
C TRP A 167 -10.69 5.97 1.60
N ARG A 168 -11.69 5.86 0.72
CA ARG A 168 -13.11 5.94 1.10
C ARG A 168 -13.50 4.83 2.07
N VAL A 169 -13.12 3.58 1.79
CA VAL A 169 -13.42 2.44 2.66
C VAL A 169 -12.79 2.66 4.05
N LEU A 170 -11.50 2.98 4.11
CA LEU A 170 -10.78 3.15 5.38
C LEU A 170 -11.32 4.34 6.20
N MET A 171 -11.77 5.41 5.53
CA MET A 171 -12.43 6.54 6.18
C MET A 171 -13.77 6.19 6.84
N LEU A 172 -14.50 5.18 6.35
CA LEU A 172 -15.74 4.70 6.98
C LEU A 172 -15.46 3.96 8.30
N TYR A 173 -14.37 3.20 8.36
CA TYR A 173 -14.00 2.40 9.53
C TYR A 173 -13.19 3.17 10.58
N GLN A 174 -12.65 4.35 10.25
CA GLN A 174 -11.82 5.14 11.16
C GLN A 174 -12.49 5.46 12.52
N ASN A 175 -13.81 5.67 12.53
CA ASN A 175 -14.54 6.02 13.77
C ASN A 175 -14.85 4.78 14.61
N LYS A 176 -14.98 3.61 13.96
CA LYS A 176 -15.29 2.34 14.65
C LYS A 176 -14.06 1.79 15.36
N TRP A 177 -12.91 1.82 14.70
CA TRP A 177 -11.66 1.22 15.21
C TRP A 177 -10.46 2.18 15.08
N PRO A 178 -10.46 3.34 15.77
CA PRO A 178 -9.42 4.36 15.62
C PRO A 178 -8.03 3.88 16.06
N PHE A 179 -7.95 2.82 16.88
CA PHE A 179 -6.68 2.26 17.34
C PHE A 179 -5.89 1.54 16.24
N LEU A 180 -6.50 1.18 15.11
CA LEU A 180 -5.77 0.59 13.98
C LEU A 180 -4.99 1.63 13.18
N PHE A 181 -5.50 2.86 13.15
CA PHE A 181 -5.03 3.91 12.26
C PHE A 181 -3.92 4.74 12.90
N ASN A 182 -3.04 5.31 12.08
CA ASN A 182 -2.06 6.27 12.58
C ASN A 182 -2.66 7.66 12.82
N LYS A 183 -1.98 8.45 13.65
CA LYS A 183 -2.43 9.78 14.06
C LYS A 183 -2.56 10.75 12.88
N PHE A 184 -1.71 10.65 11.85
CA PHE A 184 -1.77 11.53 10.69
C PHE A 184 -3.02 11.26 9.84
N PHE A 185 -3.35 9.98 9.64
CA PHE A 185 -4.57 9.58 8.94
C PHE A 185 -5.83 10.04 9.70
N LEU A 186 -5.88 9.84 11.01
CA LEU A 186 -7.01 10.30 11.84
C LEU A 186 -7.20 11.82 11.79
N ASN A 187 -6.09 12.57 11.74
CA ASN A 187 -6.13 14.03 11.65
C ASN A 187 -6.48 14.54 10.24
N ALA A 188 -6.27 13.74 9.21
CA ALA A 188 -6.56 14.08 7.81
C ALA A 188 -8.06 14.30 7.55
N LYS A 189 -8.94 13.84 8.44
CA LYS A 189 -10.38 14.13 8.41
C LYS A 189 -10.68 15.65 8.41
N LYS A 190 -9.77 16.48 8.93
CA LYS A 190 -9.86 17.95 8.90
C LYS A 190 -9.29 18.57 7.61
N VAL A 191 -8.55 17.81 6.81
CA VAL A 191 -7.82 18.29 5.63
C VAL A 191 -8.38 17.62 4.38
N ASN A 192 -9.44 18.23 3.85
CA ASN A 192 -9.76 18.33 2.43
C ASN A 192 -9.45 17.14 1.49
N LEU A 193 -10.50 16.41 1.12
CA LEU A 193 -10.72 15.95 -0.26
C LEU A 193 -12.21 16.00 -0.65
N TYR A 194 -13.13 15.79 0.31
CA TYR A 194 -14.58 15.78 0.05
C TYR A 194 -15.39 16.86 0.78
N GLN A 195 -14.85 17.52 1.81
CA GLN A 195 -15.53 18.66 2.44
C GLN A 195 -15.62 19.87 1.49
N ARG A 196 -14.73 20.00 0.50
CA ARG A 196 -14.92 21.00 -0.58
C ARG A 196 -16.22 20.78 -1.35
N LYS A 197 -16.63 19.54 -1.66
CA LYS A 197 -17.90 19.27 -2.36
C LYS A 197 -19.12 19.55 -1.48
N LYS A 198 -19.06 19.24 -0.18
CA LYS A 198 -20.16 19.51 0.77
C LYS A 198 -20.29 21.01 1.08
N ASN A 199 -19.17 21.71 1.21
CA ASN A 199 -19.17 23.17 1.38
C ASN A 199 -19.57 23.90 0.09
N HIS A 200 -19.23 23.40 -1.10
CA HIS A 200 -19.66 24.05 -2.35
C HIS A 200 -21.17 23.91 -2.59
N LYS A 201 -21.78 22.77 -2.25
CA LYS A 201 -23.25 22.60 -2.25
C LYS A 201 -23.94 23.53 -1.26
N ASN A 202 -23.38 23.70 -0.06
CA ASN A 202 -23.94 24.60 0.95
C ASN A 202 -23.75 26.08 0.58
N ILE A 203 -22.65 26.45 -0.08
CA ILE A 203 -22.40 27.83 -0.56
C ILE A 203 -23.35 28.19 -1.72
N LEU A 204 -23.71 27.23 -2.59
CA LEU A 204 -24.68 27.45 -3.67
C LEU A 204 -26.12 27.55 -3.12
N GLN A 205 -26.47 26.76 -2.10
CA GLN A 205 -27.76 26.88 -1.41
C GLN A 205 -27.88 28.17 -0.58
N GLN A 206 -26.78 28.68 -0.02
CA GLN A 206 -26.75 29.96 0.70
C GLN A 206 -26.75 31.19 -0.22
N LYS A 207 -26.39 31.04 -1.51
CA LYS A 207 -26.40 32.13 -2.49
C LYS A 207 -27.75 32.33 -3.21
N GLY A 208 -28.83 31.66 -2.78
CA GLY A 208 -30.18 31.99 -3.24
C GLY A 208 -30.40 31.90 -4.75
N THR A 209 -29.68 31.03 -5.46
CA THR A 209 -30.05 30.68 -6.84
C THR A 209 -31.10 29.58 -6.76
N ARG A 210 -32.37 29.99 -6.86
CA ARG A 210 -33.46 29.07 -7.22
C ARG A 210 -33.08 28.43 -8.56
N TYR A 211 -33.15 27.11 -8.62
CA TYR A 211 -33.32 26.42 -9.88
C TYR A 211 -34.74 26.74 -10.35
N GLU A 212 -34.85 27.46 -11.47
CA GLU A 212 -36.02 27.31 -12.34
C GLU A 212 -35.73 26.11 -13.26
N GLU A 213 -36.78 25.34 -13.53
CA GLU A 213 -36.77 23.98 -14.12
C GLU A 213 -36.05 23.86 -15.47
#